data_AF-A0A927ID96-F1
#
_entry.id   AF-A0A927ID96-F1
#
_cell.length_a   1.000
_cell.length_b   1.000
_cell.length_c   1.000
_cell.angle_alpha   90.00
_cell.angle_beta   90.00
_cell.angle_gamma   90.00
#
_symmetry.space_group_name_H-M   'P 1'
#
loop_
_entity.id
_entity.type
_entity.pdbx_description
1 polymer ?
#
loop_
_entity_poly.entity_id
_entity_poly.type
_entity_poly.pdbx_seq_one_letter_code
_entity_poly.pdbx_strand_id
1 'polypeptide(L)'
;MGEITQATWRTYVHGQEVELPATIDGIRASLPQESRAEFDAEIGQVPAAQLQQVLGRWALRTHPGAAAATEDAFRQLETGTFTDGVPLDDDGSDQAGAA
;
A
#
# COMPACT_ATOMS: atom_id res chain seq x y z
N MET A 1 17.35 9.01 -22.43
CA MET A 1 16.98 8.45 -21.11
C MET A 1 15.78 9.26 -20.67
N GLY A 2 14.57 8.71 -20.81
CA GLY A 2 13.34 9.43 -20.49
C GLY A 2 13.26 9.65 -18.99
N GLU A 3 13.04 10.90 -18.60
CA GLU A 3 12.65 11.26 -17.25
C GLU A 3 11.47 10.37 -16.86
N ILE A 4 11.69 9.44 -15.92
CA ILE A 4 10.59 8.72 -15.28
C ILE A 4 9.80 9.83 -14.59
N THR A 5 8.67 10.20 -15.17
CA THR A 5 7.76 11.17 -14.58
C THR A 5 7.54 10.73 -13.13
N GLN A 6 7.93 11.60 -12.20
CA GLN A 6 7.99 11.36 -10.76
C GLN A 6 6.57 11.27 -10.17
N ALA A 7 5.71 10.42 -10.73
CA ALA A 7 4.43 10.13 -10.10
C ALA A 7 4.74 9.45 -8.76
N THR A 8 4.33 10.09 -7.68
CA THR A 8 4.46 9.58 -6.32
C THR A 8 3.09 9.37 -5.68
N TRP A 9 3.00 8.35 -4.85
CA TRP A 9 1.90 8.16 -3.90
C TRP A 9 2.34 8.64 -2.53
N ARG A 10 1.47 9.40 -1.86
CA ARG A 10 1.68 9.82 -0.48
C ARG A 10 0.87 8.92 0.43
N THR A 11 1.50 8.36 1.45
CA THR A 11 0.85 7.51 2.46
C THR A 11 1.51 7.73 3.81
N TYR A 12 0.92 7.18 4.87
CA TYR A 12 1.48 7.24 6.22
C TYR A 12 1.96 5.86 6.65
N VAL A 13 3.20 5.78 7.10
CA VAL A 13 3.82 4.55 7.61
C VAL A 13 4.34 4.86 9.02
N HIS A 14 3.83 4.16 10.03
CA HIS A 14 4.12 4.45 11.45
C HIS A 14 3.89 5.92 11.84
N GLY A 15 2.83 6.54 11.29
CA GLY A 15 2.50 7.96 11.55
C GLY A 15 3.42 8.97 10.84
N GLN A 16 4.38 8.51 10.04
CA GLN A 16 5.22 9.37 9.21
C GLN A 16 4.68 9.41 7.78
N GLU A 17 4.53 10.61 7.23
CA GLU A 17 4.22 10.76 5.82
C GLU A 17 5.41 10.29 4.98
N VAL A 18 5.16 9.39 4.04
CA VAL A 18 6.16 8.87 3.11
C VAL A 18 5.67 8.98 1.67
N GLU A 19 6.61 9.23 0.78
CA GLU A 19 6.38 9.27 -0.66
C GLU A 19 6.89 7.98 -1.29
N LEU A 20 6.04 7.31 -2.05
CA LEU A 20 6.32 6.05 -2.72
C LEU A 20 6.31 6.23 -4.23
N PRO A 21 7.09 5.46 -5.00
CA PRO A 21 7.02 5.49 -6.45
C PRO A 21 5.65 4.99 -6.93
N ALA A 22 5.02 5.73 -7.85
CA ALA A 22 3.72 5.39 -8.43
C ALA A 22 3.81 5.02 -9.93
N THR A 23 5.01 4.72 -10.42
CA THR A 23 5.23 4.17 -11.76
C THR A 23 5.75 2.74 -11.66
N ILE A 24 5.39 1.89 -12.62
CA ILE A 24 5.85 0.49 -12.69
C ILE A 24 7.38 0.42 -12.68
N ASP A 25 8.02 1.29 -13.47
CA ASP A 25 9.48 1.37 -13.56
C ASP A 25 10.12 1.89 -12.27
N GLY A 26 9.52 2.93 -11.66
CA GLY A 26 9.98 3.47 -10.39
C GLY A 26 9.89 2.45 -9.26
N ILE A 27 8.78 1.72 -9.16
CA ILE A 27 8.61 0.64 -8.18
C ILE A 27 9.68 -0.43 -8.42
N ARG A 28 9.83 -0.91 -9.66
CA ARG A 28 10.84 -1.94 -10.01
C ARG A 28 12.27 -1.50 -9.69
N ALA A 29 12.62 -0.25 -9.95
CA ALA A 29 13.95 0.29 -9.69
C ALA A 29 14.27 0.35 -8.18
N SER A 30 13.26 0.70 -7.36
CA SER A 30 13.38 0.80 -5.91
C SER A 30 13.33 -0.55 -5.19
N LEU A 31 12.88 -1.63 -5.85
CA LEU A 31 12.88 -2.98 -5.27
C LEU A 31 14.29 -3.61 -5.28
N PRO A 32 14.62 -4.44 -4.27
CA PRO A 32 15.82 -5.25 -4.26
C PRO A 32 15.81 -6.23 -5.43
N GLN A 33 17.01 -6.56 -5.94
CA GLN A 33 17.17 -7.29 -7.21
C GLN A 33 16.45 -8.64 -7.23
N GLU A 34 16.43 -9.34 -6.09
CA GLU A 34 15.73 -10.62 -5.90
C GLU A 34 14.21 -10.53 -6.11
N SER A 35 13.58 -9.42 -5.69
CA SER A 35 12.12 -9.24 -5.78
C SER A 35 11.65 -8.70 -7.13
N ARG A 36 12.56 -8.22 -7.99
CA ARG A 36 12.19 -7.65 -9.29
C ARG A 36 11.57 -8.68 -10.24
N ALA A 37 12.02 -9.93 -10.16
CA ALA A 37 11.48 -11.01 -10.98
C ALA A 37 10.06 -11.41 -10.53
N GLU A 38 9.82 -11.46 -9.22
CA GLU A 38 8.49 -11.71 -8.65
C GLU A 38 7.51 -10.58 -9.02
N PHE A 39 7.96 -9.33 -8.91
CA PHE A 39 7.19 -8.17 -9.33
C PHE A 39 6.76 -8.25 -10.80
N ASP A 40 7.70 -8.50 -11.72
CA ASP A 40 7.42 -8.53 -13.16
C ASP A 40 6.43 -9.66 -13.52
N ALA A 41 6.62 -10.84 -12.92
CA ALA A 41 5.74 -11.99 -13.11
C ALA A 41 4.32 -11.72 -12.61
N GLU A 42 4.15 -11.07 -11.46
CA GLU A 42 2.85 -10.80 -10.88
C GLU A 42 2.10 -9.70 -11.64
N ILE A 43 2.80 -8.61 -12.01
CA ILE A 43 2.21 -7.53 -12.83
C ILE A 43 1.78 -8.04 -14.20
N GLY A 44 2.49 -9.00 -14.79
CA GLY A 44 2.10 -9.63 -16.05
C GLY A 44 0.87 -10.53 -15.98
N GLN A 45 0.49 -11.00 -14.78
CA GLN A 45 -0.59 -11.98 -14.59
C GLN A 45 -1.83 -11.40 -13.91
N VAL A 46 -1.70 -10.30 -13.16
CA VAL A 46 -2.82 -9.71 -12.43
C VAL A 46 -3.90 -9.18 -13.38
N PRO A 47 -5.19 -9.42 -13.10
CA PRO A 47 -6.27 -8.76 -13.82
C PRO A 47 -6.12 -7.23 -13.73
N ALA A 48 -6.31 -6.53 -14.85
CA ALA A 48 -6.11 -5.07 -14.90
C ALA A 48 -6.91 -4.30 -13.82
N ALA A 49 -8.08 -4.81 -13.44
CA ALA A 49 -8.90 -4.23 -12.38
C ALA A 49 -8.23 -4.24 -10.98
N GLN A 50 -7.29 -5.15 -10.75
CA GLN A 50 -6.54 -5.30 -9.49
C GLN A 50 -5.12 -4.72 -9.56
N LEU A 51 -4.70 -4.22 -10.73
CA LEU A 51 -3.33 -3.76 -10.96
C LEU A 51 -2.92 -2.63 -10.00
N GLN A 52 -3.83 -1.68 -9.74
CA GLN A 52 -3.58 -0.58 -8.80
C GLN A 52 -3.27 -1.08 -7.38
N GLN A 53 -4.04 -2.06 -6.90
CA GLN A 53 -3.85 -2.65 -5.57
C GLN A 53 -2.49 -3.36 -5.47
N VAL A 54 -2.14 -4.15 -6.49
CA VAL A 54 -0.86 -4.86 -6.56
C VAL A 54 0.31 -3.87 -6.61
N LEU A 55 0.23 -2.84 -7.44
CA LEU A 55 1.26 -1.80 -7.50
C LEU A 55 1.42 -1.07 -6.17
N GLY A 56 0.33 -0.74 -5.48
CA GLY A 56 0.37 -0.13 -4.15
C GLY A 56 1.09 -1.01 -3.12
N ARG A 57 0.80 -2.33 -3.12
CA ARG A 57 1.47 -3.30 -2.25
C ARG A 57 2.98 -3.35 -2.51
N TRP A 58 3.38 -3.38 -3.77
CA TRP A 58 4.79 -3.39 -4.14
C TRP A 58 5.50 -2.07 -3.84
N ALA A 59 4.83 -0.95 -4.05
CA ALA A 59 5.34 0.38 -3.69
C ALA A 59 5.58 0.48 -2.17
N LEU A 60 4.71 -0.08 -1.32
CA LEU A 60 4.95 -0.14 0.12
C LEU A 60 6.19 -0.96 0.46
N ARG A 61 6.44 -2.07 -0.23
CA ARG A 61 7.64 -2.89 -0.02
C ARG A 61 8.95 -2.18 -0.36
N THR A 62 8.93 -1.08 -1.13
CA THR A 62 10.15 -0.30 -1.38
C THR A 62 10.58 0.52 -0.17
N HIS A 63 9.70 0.72 0.82
CA HIS A 63 10.02 1.46 2.04
C HIS A 63 10.29 0.49 3.22
N PRO A 64 11.49 0.52 3.84
CA PRO A 64 11.89 -0.48 4.82
C PRO A 64 10.97 -0.52 6.07
N GLY A 65 10.42 0.62 6.50
CA GLY A 65 9.45 0.66 7.59
C GLY A 65 8.08 0.09 7.23
N ALA A 66 7.67 0.15 5.96
CA ALA A 66 6.36 -0.33 5.52
C ALA A 66 6.38 -1.83 5.20
N ALA A 67 7.50 -2.33 4.68
CA ALA A 67 7.70 -3.76 4.45
C ALA A 67 7.57 -4.58 5.75
N ALA A 68 8.15 -4.08 6.85
CA ALA A 68 8.04 -4.72 8.16
C ALA A 68 6.61 -4.68 8.73
N ALA A 69 5.93 -3.53 8.66
CA ALA A 69 4.55 -3.38 9.13
C ALA A 69 3.55 -4.24 8.33
N THR A 70 3.76 -4.39 7.03
CA THR A 70 2.87 -5.16 6.15
C THR A 70 2.97 -6.67 6.45
N GLU A 71 4.18 -7.22 6.55
CA GLU A 71 4.41 -8.64 6.90
C GLU A 71 3.82 -8.98 8.28
N ASP A 72 3.99 -8.10 9.27
CA ASP A 72 3.43 -8.31 10.61
C ASP A 72 1.90 -8.27 10.60
N ALA A 73 1.30 -7.32 9.88
CA ALA A 73 -0.16 -7.26 9.72
C ALA A 73 -0.74 -8.50 9.00
N PHE A 74 -0.08 -9.00 7.95
CA PHE A 74 -0.49 -10.25 7.30
C PHE A 74 -0.38 -11.44 8.25
N ARG A 75 0.69 -11.55 9.04
CA ARG A 75 0.83 -12.59 10.07
C ARG A 75 -0.22 -12.49 11.18
N GLN A 76 -0.58 -11.28 11.60
CA GLN A 76 -1.64 -11.06 12.59
C GLN A 76 -3.02 -11.50 12.05
N LEU A 77 -3.29 -11.26 10.76
CA LEU A 77 -4.50 -11.77 10.09
C LEU A 77 -4.52 -13.29 10.04
N GLU A 78 -3.38 -13.94 9.77
CA GLU A 78 -3.26 -15.40 9.75
C GLU A 78 -3.39 -16.05 11.14
N THR A 79 -3.00 -15.33 12.19
CA THR A 79 -3.07 -15.78 13.59
C THR A 79 -4.33 -15.32 14.31
N GLY A 80 -5.22 -14.57 13.63
CA GLY A 80 -6.50 -14.11 14.17
C GLY A 80 -6.39 -13.08 15.30
N THR A 81 -5.24 -12.43 15.47
CA THR A 81 -5.00 -11.45 16.53
C THR A 81 -4.95 -10.05 15.91
N PHE A 82 -6.09 -9.58 15.41
CA PHE A 82 -6.22 -8.20 14.92
C PHE A 82 -6.62 -7.29 16.09
N THR A 83 -5.69 -6.47 16.60
CA THR A 83 -5.93 -5.60 17.78
C THR A 83 -5.86 -4.09 17.45
N ASP A 84 -5.38 -3.70 16.28
CA ASP A 84 -5.15 -2.29 15.91
C ASP A 84 -6.20 -1.77 14.89
N GLY A 85 -7.47 -1.86 15.28
CA GLY A 85 -8.55 -1.18 14.55
C GLY A 85 -8.69 0.24 15.07
N VAL A 86 -8.53 1.25 14.22
CA VAL A 86 -9.03 2.58 14.54
C VAL A 86 -10.56 2.49 14.60
N PRO A 87 -11.22 2.81 15.72
CA PRO A 87 -12.67 2.79 15.77
C PRO A 87 -13.18 3.78 14.71
N LEU A 88 -14.11 3.30 13.87
CA LEU A 88 -14.95 4.21 13.10
C LEU A 88 -15.77 4.99 14.13
N ASP A 89 -15.44 6.26 14.32
CA ASP A 89 -16.32 7.18 15.04
C ASP A 89 -17.66 7.18 14.30
N ASP A 90 -18.67 6.60 14.96
CA ASP A 90 -20.07 6.71 14.57
C ASP A 90 -20.48 8.15 14.81
N ASP A 91 -20.27 9.02 13.80
CA ASP A 91 -20.83 10.37 13.81
C ASP A 91 -22.35 10.23 13.71
N GLY A 92 -22.97 10.11 14.89
CA GLY A 92 -24.40 10.09 15.10
C GLY A 92 -25.03 11.41 14.63
N SER A 93 -25.29 11.49 13.34
CA SER A 93 -26.17 12.49 12.76
C SER A 93 -27.63 12.12 13.07
N ASP A 94 -28.05 12.28 14.33
CA ASP A 94 -29.46 12.39 14.72
C ASP A 94 -29.96 13.77 14.25
N GLN A 95 -30.33 13.84 12.96
CA GLN A 95 -31.08 14.98 12.45
C GLN A 95 -32.53 14.84 12.91
N ALA A 96 -32.79 15.21 14.17
CA ALA A 96 -34.14 15.43 14.67
C ALA A 96 -34.73 16.66 13.98
N GLY A 97 -35.40 16.43 12.85
CA GLY A 97 -36.42 17.33 12.35
C GLY A 97 -37.61 17.34 13.32
N ALA A 98 -37.89 18.49 13.93
CA ALA A 98 -39.16 18.75 14.57
C ALA A 98 -39.74 20.04 13.98
N ALA A 99 -40.95 19.88 13.46
CA ALA A 99 -41.78 20.84 12.75
C ALA A 99 -42.33 21.96 13.63
#